data_AF-A0A1D3TZH0-F1
#
_entry.id   AF-A0A1D3TZH0-F1
#
_cell.length_a   1.000
_cell.length_b   1.000
_cell.length_c   1.000
_cell.angle_alpha   90.00
_cell.angle_beta   90.00
_cell.angle_gamma   90.00
#
_symmetry.space_group_name_H-M   'P 1'
#
loop_
_entity.id
_entity.type
_entity.pdbx_description
1 polymer ?
#
loop_
_entity_poly.entity_id
_entity_poly.type
_entity_poly.pdbx_seq_one_letter_code
_entity_poly.pdbx_strand_id
1 'polypeptide(L)'
;MIRAFGLFCKLNLINLTAYEAFLQAMSAVSIHDYACPFCSCAHPDWQKHASYERFLISFEHGLTVTYTIMVIRYKCTSCGHTHAILPEHLIPYSSYSLPFILTVLRDYYTRPVSVESVCSKYDISVSTLYAWHSLFLTHKKIWLGLLEDYLSGTVHFLGSLYPFPSHPFLSGFFSAMRHSFLQAGHHSFRAARSYPP
;
A
#
# COMPACT_ATOMS: atom_id res chain seq x y z
N MET A 1 -6.86 -1.46 -11.24
CA MET A 1 -5.41 -1.27 -11.53
C MET A 1 -4.77 -2.63 -11.50
N ILE A 2 -3.87 -2.93 -12.43
CA ILE A 2 -3.08 -4.18 -12.41
C ILE A 2 -1.80 -3.90 -11.62
N ARG A 3 -1.50 -4.76 -10.64
CA ARG A 3 -0.35 -4.63 -9.75
C ARG A 3 0.68 -5.69 -10.11
N ALA A 4 1.87 -5.24 -10.53
CA ALA A 4 2.97 -6.13 -10.86
C ALA A 4 3.88 -6.32 -9.64
N PHE A 5 3.81 -7.51 -9.03
CA PHE A 5 4.64 -7.93 -7.91
C PHE A 5 5.77 -8.84 -8.41
N GLY A 6 6.99 -8.67 -7.93
CA GLY A 6 8.09 -9.59 -8.30
C GLY A 6 9.50 -9.00 -8.33
N LEU A 7 9.66 -7.68 -8.15
CA LEU A 7 10.99 -7.05 -8.13
C LEU A 7 11.54 -6.90 -6.70
N PHE A 8 10.71 -6.58 -5.72
CA PHE A 8 11.13 -6.35 -4.34
C PHE A 8 11.69 -7.59 -3.66
N CYS A 9 11.24 -8.78 -4.04
CA CYS A 9 11.75 -10.03 -3.46
C CYS A 9 13.07 -10.51 -4.10
N LYS A 10 13.44 -10.01 -5.28
CA LYS A 10 14.61 -10.49 -6.04
C LYS A 10 15.74 -9.47 -6.14
N LEU A 11 15.46 -8.19 -5.91
CA LEU A 11 16.47 -7.15 -6.01
C LEU A 11 16.97 -6.73 -4.63
N ASN A 12 18.27 -6.88 -4.41
CA ASN A 12 19.01 -5.93 -3.61
C ASN A 12 18.89 -4.56 -4.32
N LEU A 13 17.79 -3.83 -4.11
CA LEU A 13 17.50 -2.49 -4.62
C LEU A 13 18.50 -1.43 -4.10
N ILE A 14 19.65 -1.85 -3.60
CA ILE A 14 20.62 -1.04 -2.88
C ILE A 14 21.35 -0.09 -3.86
N ASN A 15 21.35 -0.38 -5.17
CA ASN A 15 22.11 0.39 -6.17
C ASN A 15 21.31 0.91 -7.37
N LEU A 16 19.99 0.71 -7.46
CA LEU A 16 19.19 1.20 -8.59
C LEU A 16 18.51 2.53 -8.25
N THR A 17 18.45 3.43 -9.22
CA THR A 17 17.54 4.58 -9.16
C THR A 17 16.09 4.11 -9.23
N ALA A 18 15.15 4.93 -8.76
CA ALA A 18 13.72 4.63 -8.87
C ALA A 18 13.26 4.53 -10.34
N TYR A 19 13.89 5.29 -11.24
CA TYR A 19 13.60 5.21 -12.67
C TYR A 19 14.06 3.87 -13.26
N GLU A 20 15.28 3.42 -12.97
CA GLU A 20 15.77 2.11 -13.42
C GLU A 20 14.94 0.97 -12.83
N ALA A 21 14.59 1.04 -11.54
CA ALA A 21 13.70 0.08 -10.91
C ALA A 21 12.32 0.03 -11.58
N PHE A 22 11.79 1.19 -12.01
CA PHE A 22 10.57 1.26 -12.80
C PHE A 22 10.73 0.59 -14.17
N LEU A 23 11.76 0.93 -14.93
CA LEU A 23 12.01 0.34 -16.25
C LEU A 23 12.17 -1.18 -16.15
N GLN A 24 12.97 -1.66 -15.20
CA GLN A 24 13.21 -3.07 -14.98
C GLN A 24 11.92 -3.80 -14.56
N ALA A 25 11.09 -3.18 -13.71
CA ALA A 25 9.78 -3.72 -13.38
C ALA A 25 8.91 -3.88 -14.61
N MET A 26 8.82 -2.83 -15.42
CA MET A 26 7.97 -2.81 -16.61
C MET A 26 8.46 -3.79 -17.68
N SER A 27 9.77 -4.00 -17.83
CA SER A 27 10.31 -4.99 -18.77
C SER A 27 10.03 -6.43 -18.36
N ALA A 28 9.83 -6.69 -17.06
CA ALA A 28 9.51 -8.01 -16.54
C ALA A 28 8.01 -8.35 -16.59
N VAL A 29 7.15 -7.38 -16.91
CA VAL A 29 5.70 -7.58 -16.93
C VAL A 29 5.26 -8.24 -18.24
N SER A 30 4.70 -9.44 -18.12
CA SER A 30 3.83 -10.04 -19.15
C SER A 30 2.37 -9.76 -18.78
N ILE A 31 1.66 -8.98 -19.60
CA ILE A 31 0.26 -8.58 -19.30
C ILE A 31 -0.70 -9.77 -19.29
N HIS A 32 -0.39 -10.83 -20.03
CA HIS A 32 -1.22 -12.04 -20.12
C HIS A 32 -1.19 -12.89 -18.85
N ASP A 33 -0.24 -12.61 -17.95
CA ASP A 33 -0.12 -13.29 -16.66
C ASP A 33 -1.10 -12.74 -15.61
N TYR A 34 -1.82 -11.65 -15.93
CA TYR A 34 -2.69 -10.95 -14.99
C TYR A 34 -4.17 -11.12 -15.32
N ALA A 35 -4.93 -11.54 -14.31
CA ALA A 35 -6.39 -11.51 -14.32
C ALA A 35 -6.92 -10.07 -14.27
N CYS A 36 -8.15 -9.87 -14.76
CA CYS A 36 -8.82 -8.57 -14.66
C CYS A 36 -9.16 -8.26 -13.19
N PRO A 37 -8.68 -7.12 -12.64
CA PRO A 37 -8.93 -6.78 -11.23
C PRO A 37 -10.38 -6.33 -10.96
N PHE A 38 -11.20 -6.16 -12.00
CA PHE A 38 -12.60 -5.76 -11.87
C PHE A 38 -13.57 -6.94 -12.01
N CYS A 39 -13.46 -7.73 -13.09
CA CYS A 39 -14.37 -8.84 -13.36
C CYS A 39 -13.78 -10.22 -13.08
N SER A 40 -12.53 -10.31 -12.61
CA SER A 40 -11.84 -11.55 -12.29
C SER A 40 -11.65 -12.52 -13.46
N CYS A 41 -11.82 -12.08 -14.71
CA CYS A 41 -11.48 -12.87 -15.89
C CYS A 41 -9.99 -13.26 -15.83
N ALA A 42 -9.70 -14.56 -15.80
CA ALA A 42 -8.36 -15.09 -15.54
C ALA A 42 -7.36 -14.77 -16.67
N HIS A 43 -7.81 -14.85 -17.92
CA HIS A 43 -7.01 -14.57 -19.11
C HIS A 43 -7.74 -13.60 -20.04
N PRO A 44 -7.82 -12.31 -19.69
CA PRO A 44 -8.42 -11.32 -20.57
C PRO A 44 -7.56 -11.16 -21.83
N ASP A 45 -8.21 -11.01 -22.98
CA ASP A 45 -7.54 -10.49 -24.16
C ASP A 45 -7.28 -8.99 -23.96
N TRP A 46 -6.13 -8.66 -23.39
CA TRP A 46 -5.78 -7.30 -23.00
C TRP A 46 -5.43 -6.43 -24.20
N GLN A 47 -6.21 -5.36 -24.41
CA GLN A 47 -5.92 -4.39 -25.47
C GLN A 47 -5.18 -3.18 -24.90
N LYS A 48 -4.03 -2.83 -25.50
CA LYS A 48 -3.36 -1.57 -25.17
C LYS A 48 -4.30 -0.41 -25.51
N HIS A 49 -4.56 0.46 -24.54
CA HIS A 49 -5.61 1.48 -24.66
C HIS A 49 -5.06 2.90 -24.70
N ALA A 50 -4.24 3.27 -23.69
CA ALA A 50 -3.71 4.62 -23.55
C ALA A 50 -2.46 4.62 -22.67
N SER A 51 -1.81 5.77 -22.56
CA SER A 51 -0.75 6.04 -21.57
C SER A 51 -0.96 7.39 -20.91
N TYR A 52 -0.34 7.59 -19.75
CA TYR A 52 -0.28 8.89 -19.08
C TYR A 52 1.08 9.09 -18.43
N GLU A 53 1.50 10.34 -18.34
CA GLU A 53 2.70 10.72 -17.61
C GLU A 53 2.43 10.82 -16.11
N ARG A 54 3.44 10.49 -15.32
CA ARG A 54 3.35 10.53 -13.87
C ARG A 54 4.70 10.88 -13.27
N PHE A 55 4.69 11.66 -12.21
CA PHE A 55 5.89 11.88 -11.41
C PHE A 55 6.21 10.69 -10.50
N LEU A 56 7.50 10.37 -10.43
CA LEU A 56 8.08 9.39 -9.51
C LEU A 56 9.16 10.07 -8.67
N ILE A 57 8.80 10.37 -7.43
CA ILE A 57 9.67 11.02 -6.44
C ILE A 57 10.38 9.96 -5.62
N SER A 58 11.69 10.11 -5.49
CA SER A 58 12.61 9.19 -4.81
C SER A 58 13.66 9.97 -4.00
N PHE A 59 14.43 9.25 -3.20
CA PHE A 59 15.52 9.80 -2.39
C PHE A 59 16.80 9.05 -2.72
N GLU A 60 17.69 9.69 -3.46
CA GLU A 60 18.84 9.08 -4.09
C GLU A 60 20.08 9.92 -3.78
N HIS A 61 21.16 9.28 -3.36
CA HIS A 61 22.43 9.96 -3.04
C HIS A 61 22.28 11.13 -2.05
N GLY A 62 21.30 11.07 -1.14
CA GLY A 62 21.05 12.12 -0.15
C GLY A 62 20.17 13.27 -0.63
N LEU A 63 19.59 13.19 -1.82
CA LEU A 63 18.76 14.23 -2.42
C LEU A 63 17.40 13.68 -2.85
N THR A 64 16.36 14.52 -2.75
CA THR A 64 15.06 14.23 -3.35
C THR A 64 15.15 14.44 -4.85
N VAL A 65 14.79 13.41 -5.61
CA VAL A 65 14.80 13.41 -7.08
C VAL A 65 13.41 13.14 -7.62
N THR A 66 13.07 13.78 -8.74
CA THR A 66 11.78 13.60 -9.41
C THR A 66 12.01 13.17 -10.85
N TYR A 67 11.47 12.00 -11.20
CA TYR A 67 11.42 11.50 -12.56
C TYR A 67 10.03 11.67 -13.15
N THR A 68 9.93 11.76 -14.48
CA THR A 68 8.66 11.60 -15.21
C THR A 68 8.66 10.23 -15.88
N ILE A 69 7.66 9.42 -15.56
CA ILE A 69 7.49 8.06 -16.08
C ILE A 69 6.21 7.96 -16.91
N MET A 70 6.19 7.03 -17.87
CA MET A 70 5.03 6.78 -18.71
C MET A 70 4.32 5.49 -18.28
N VAL A 71 3.09 5.63 -17.79
CA VAL A 71 2.29 4.50 -17.32
C VAL A 71 1.33 4.06 -18.42
N ILE A 72 1.37 2.77 -18.77
CA ILE A 72 0.50 2.17 -19.79
C ILE A 72 -0.81 1.69 -19.16
N ARG A 73 -1.91 1.90 -19.88
CA ARG A 73 -3.26 1.42 -19.56
C ARG A 73 -3.71 0.39 -20.59
N TYR A 74 -4.25 -0.72 -20.09
CA TYR A 74 -4.87 -1.77 -20.88
C TYR A 74 -6.38 -1.80 -20.64
N LYS A 75 -7.14 -2.19 -21.66
CA LYS A 75 -8.59 -2.39 -21.58
C LYS A 75 -8.89 -3.89 -21.56
N CYS A 76 -9.68 -4.32 -20.59
CA CYS A 76 -10.21 -5.67 -20.53
C CYS A 76 -11.33 -5.80 -21.56
N THR A 77 -11.20 -6.73 -22.51
CA THR A 77 -12.25 -7.00 -23.51
C THR A 77 -13.50 -7.61 -22.89
N SER A 78 -13.34 -8.40 -21.82
CA SER A 78 -14.46 -9.08 -21.14
C SER A 78 -15.42 -8.13 -20.42
N CYS A 79 -14.93 -7.04 -19.82
CA CYS A 79 -15.77 -6.10 -19.05
C CYS A 79 -15.67 -4.64 -19.50
N GLY A 80 -14.87 -4.33 -20.51
CA GLY A 80 -14.67 -2.99 -21.05
C GLY A 80 -13.89 -2.02 -20.16
N HIS A 81 -13.51 -2.40 -18.93
CA HIS A 81 -12.81 -1.52 -18.00
C HIS A 81 -11.33 -1.36 -18.37
N THR A 82 -10.77 -0.21 -17.99
CA THR A 82 -9.36 0.12 -18.23
C THR A 82 -8.55 0.07 -16.94
N HIS A 83 -7.31 -0.40 -17.03
CA HIS A 83 -6.43 -0.58 -15.90
C HIS A 83 -5.02 -0.14 -16.24
N ALA A 84 -4.48 0.77 -15.42
CA ALA A 84 -3.05 1.07 -15.43
C ALA A 84 -2.27 -0.12 -14.85
N ILE A 85 -1.11 -0.42 -15.44
CA ILE A 85 -0.14 -1.35 -14.85
C ILE A 85 0.83 -0.55 -14.01
N LEU A 86 0.91 -0.88 -12.72
CA LEU A 86 1.87 -0.28 -11.81
C LEU A 86 2.70 -1.36 -11.13
N PRO A 87 4.04 -1.22 -11.15
CA PRO A 87 4.92 -1.97 -10.27
C PRO A 87 4.61 -1.74 -8.79
N GLU A 88 4.98 -2.70 -7.96
CA GLU A 88 4.70 -2.69 -6.52
C GLU A 88 5.33 -1.48 -5.78
N HIS A 89 6.48 -0.98 -6.25
CA HIS A 89 7.18 0.17 -5.66
C HIS A 89 6.48 1.52 -5.92
N LEU A 90 5.49 1.56 -6.83
CA LEU A 90 4.65 2.74 -7.07
C LEU A 90 3.37 2.62 -6.26
N ILE A 91 3.06 3.67 -5.49
CA ILE A 91 1.80 3.75 -4.73
C ILE A 91 0.73 4.40 -5.62
N PRO A 92 -0.45 3.79 -5.82
CA PRO A 92 -1.54 4.41 -6.58
C PRO A 92 -1.85 5.83 -6.09
N TYR A 93 -2.05 6.77 -7.01
CA TYR A 93 -2.41 8.17 -6.70
C TYR A 93 -1.38 8.98 -5.89
N SER A 94 -0.15 8.49 -5.74
CA SER A 94 0.96 9.21 -5.09
C SER A 94 2.09 9.46 -6.09
N SER A 95 2.75 10.61 -6.05
CA SER A 95 4.00 10.80 -6.81
C SER A 95 5.20 10.16 -6.08
N TYR A 96 5.11 9.95 -4.77
CA TYR A 96 6.18 9.36 -3.97
C TYR A 96 6.22 7.83 -4.12
N SER A 97 7.42 7.31 -4.30
CA SER A 97 7.66 5.86 -4.30
C SER A 97 7.48 5.27 -2.90
N LEU A 98 7.15 3.98 -2.83
CA LEU A 98 7.07 3.26 -1.56
C LEU A 98 8.42 3.27 -0.80
N PRO A 99 9.59 2.98 -1.44
CA PRO A 99 10.89 3.12 -0.78
C PRO A 99 11.15 4.50 -0.18
N PHE A 100 10.73 5.58 -0.86
CA PHE A 100 10.86 6.95 -0.36
C PHE A 100 10.14 7.12 0.97
N ILE A 101 8.83 6.82 1.01
CA ILE A 101 8.01 7.00 2.20
C ILE A 101 8.54 6.14 3.36
N LEU A 102 8.93 4.89 3.09
CA LEU A 102 9.50 4.00 4.11
C LEU A 102 10.83 4.53 4.66
N THR A 103 11.66 5.14 3.82
CA THR A 103 12.92 5.76 4.23
C THR A 103 12.70 6.98 5.11
N VAL A 104 11.74 7.84 4.75
CA VAL A 104 11.29 8.98 5.57
C VAL A 104 10.81 8.51 6.94
N LEU A 105 9.92 7.52 6.98
CA LEU A 105 9.36 6.99 8.23
C LEU A 105 10.43 6.33 9.09
N ARG A 106 11.38 5.59 8.48
CA ARG A 106 12.51 5.02 9.21
C ARG A 106 13.30 6.11 9.93
N ASP A 107 13.68 7.18 9.24
CA ASP A 107 14.43 8.28 9.87
C ASP A 107 13.60 8.99 10.94
N TYR A 108 12.30 9.19 10.72
CA TYR A 108 11.38 9.76 11.70
C TYR A 108 11.32 8.96 13.01
N TYR A 109 11.34 7.62 12.95
CA TYR A 109 11.26 6.77 14.14
C TYR A 109 12.61 6.44 14.80
N THR A 110 13.72 6.48 14.05
CA THR A 110 15.01 5.95 14.53
C THR A 110 16.02 7.01 14.95
N ARG A 111 15.84 8.27 14.54
CA ARG A 111 16.81 9.34 14.83
C ARG A 111 16.24 10.32 15.86
N PRO A 112 17.03 10.78 16.84
CA PRO A 112 16.67 11.89 17.72
C PRO A 112 16.83 13.22 16.98
N VAL A 113 16.06 13.42 15.90
CA VAL A 113 16.05 14.64 15.09
C VAL A 113 14.65 15.26 15.11
N SER A 114 14.57 16.57 14.97
CA SER A 114 13.29 17.27 14.94
C SER A 114 12.50 16.90 13.69
N VAL A 115 11.16 17.03 13.77
CA VAL A 115 10.25 16.93 12.62
C VAL A 115 10.71 17.83 11.47
N GLU A 116 11.14 19.06 11.80
CA GLU A 116 11.66 20.03 10.84
C GLU A 116 12.91 19.52 10.11
N SER A 117 13.84 18.88 10.82
CA SER A 117 15.03 18.31 10.20
C SER A 117 14.69 17.19 9.22
N VAL A 118 13.74 16.31 9.57
CA VAL A 118 13.26 15.26 8.66
C VAL A 118 12.60 15.89 7.43
N CYS A 119 11.68 16.84 7.63
CA CYS A 119 10.97 17.50 6.54
C CYS A 119 11.94 18.22 5.58
N SER A 120 12.92 18.94 6.13
CA SER A 120 13.94 19.64 5.35
C SER A 120 14.84 18.70 4.57
N LYS A 121 15.24 17.56 5.18
CA LYS A 121 16.09 16.56 4.51
C LYS A 121 15.41 15.97 3.27
N TYR A 122 14.12 15.69 3.36
CA TYR A 122 13.38 14.99 2.31
C TYR A 122 12.59 15.93 1.39
N ASP A 123 12.66 17.24 1.61
CA ASP A 123 11.90 18.26 0.88
C ASP A 123 10.39 17.96 0.88
N ILE A 124 9.84 17.71 2.08
CA ILE A 124 8.41 17.44 2.29
C ILE A 124 7.83 18.38 3.33
N SER A 125 6.52 18.59 3.29
CA SER A 125 5.81 19.32 4.34
C SER A 125 5.56 18.45 5.57
N VAL A 126 5.46 19.11 6.73
CA VAL A 126 5.08 18.48 8.01
C VAL A 126 3.75 17.73 7.92
N SER A 127 2.77 18.30 7.21
CA SER A 127 1.47 17.68 6.98
C SER A 127 1.59 16.37 6.19
N THR A 128 2.46 16.32 5.19
CA THR A 128 2.74 15.11 4.40
C THR A 128 3.35 14.03 5.28
N LEU A 129 4.34 14.37 6.11
CA LEU A 129 4.94 13.44 7.07
C LEU A 129 3.89 12.86 8.03
N TYR A 130 3.04 13.70 8.63
CA TYR A 130 2.03 13.21 9.56
C TYR A 130 0.91 12.40 8.88
N ALA A 131 0.55 12.74 7.64
CA ALA A 131 -0.38 11.92 6.85
C ALA A 131 0.18 10.51 6.63
N TRP A 132 1.45 10.39 6.25
CA TRP A 132 2.11 9.10 6.09
C TRP A 132 2.27 8.35 7.41
N HIS A 133 2.64 9.04 8.48
CA HIS A 133 2.75 8.46 9.82
C HIS A 133 1.41 7.84 10.27
N SER A 134 0.32 8.59 10.14
CA SER A 134 -1.03 8.13 10.51
C SER A 134 -1.47 6.93 9.66
N LEU A 135 -1.25 6.99 8.35
CA LEU A 135 -1.57 5.91 7.43
C LEU A 135 -0.74 4.66 7.72
N PHE A 136 0.56 4.82 7.97
CA PHE A 136 1.46 3.73 8.31
C PHE A 136 1.05 3.01 9.59
N LEU A 137 0.69 3.74 10.65
CA LEU A 137 0.23 3.12 11.89
C LEU A 137 -1.08 2.33 11.69
N THR A 138 -2.00 2.86 10.88
CA THR A 138 -3.24 2.15 10.52
C THR A 138 -2.93 0.87 9.75
N HIS A 139 -2.12 0.96 8.70
CA HIS A 139 -1.76 -0.18 7.87
C HIS A 139 -0.91 -1.22 8.62
N LYS A 140 -0.02 -0.79 9.51
CA LYS A 140 0.78 -1.68 10.36
C LYS A 140 -0.10 -2.57 11.24
N LYS A 141 -1.15 -2.01 11.84
CA LYS A 141 -2.10 -2.78 12.67
C LYS A 141 -2.85 -3.82 11.83
N ILE A 142 -3.34 -3.41 10.66
CA ILE A 142 -4.03 -4.31 9.73
C ILE A 142 -3.07 -5.43 9.27
N TRP A 143 -1.86 -5.06 8.87
CA TRP A 143 -0.84 -5.99 8.39
C TRP A 143 -0.48 -7.03 9.46
N LEU A 144 -0.21 -6.60 10.70
CA LEU A 144 0.10 -7.53 11.79
C LEU A 144 -1.10 -8.43 12.14
N GLY A 145 -2.31 -7.88 12.19
CA GLY A 145 -3.51 -8.68 12.48
C GLY A 145 -3.86 -9.69 11.38
N LEU A 146 -3.77 -9.31 10.10
CA LEU A 146 -4.04 -10.21 8.97
C LEU A 146 -2.99 -11.30 8.81
N LEU A 147 -1.71 -10.99 9.06
CA LEU A 147 -0.67 -12.01 9.04
C LEU A 147 -0.80 -13.00 10.21
N GLU A 148 -1.18 -12.51 11.39
CA GLU A 148 -1.47 -13.38 12.53
C GLU A 148 -2.65 -14.31 12.24
N ASP A 149 -3.72 -13.81 11.62
CA ASP A 149 -4.86 -14.62 11.15
C ASP A 149 -4.43 -15.65 10.09
N TYR A 150 -3.68 -15.23 9.07
CA TYR A 150 -3.19 -16.13 8.01
C TYR A 150 -2.32 -17.27 8.55
N LEU A 151 -1.48 -17.00 9.55
CA LEU A 151 -0.59 -17.99 10.16
C LEU A 151 -1.30 -18.85 11.22
N SER A 152 -2.42 -18.39 11.78
CA SER A 152 -3.13 -19.06 12.86
C SER A 152 -4.27 -19.93 12.33
N GLY A 153 -4.18 -21.24 12.52
CA GLY A 153 -5.31 -22.12 12.23
C GLY A 153 -6.51 -21.83 13.15
N THR A 154 -7.74 -21.94 12.62
CA THR A 154 -8.98 -21.67 13.38
C THR A 154 -9.04 -22.44 14.71
N VAL A 155 -8.61 -23.71 14.72
CA VAL A 155 -8.59 -24.54 15.94
C VAL A 155 -7.58 -24.03 16.96
N HIS A 156 -6.41 -23.57 16.51
CA HIS A 156 -5.38 -22.99 17.38
C HIS A 156 -5.88 -21.67 18.00
N PHE A 157 -6.50 -20.81 17.20
CA PHE A 157 -7.11 -19.58 17.68
C PHE A 157 -8.21 -19.87 18.70
N LEU A 158 -9.14 -20.79 18.42
CA LEU A 158 -10.16 -21.21 19.38
C LEU A 158 -9.55 -21.75 20.68
N GLY A 159 -8.50 -22.56 20.60
CA GLY A 159 -7.77 -23.05 21.76
C GLY A 159 -7.15 -21.93 22.60
N SER A 160 -6.63 -20.88 21.96
CA SER A 160 -6.08 -19.70 22.66
C SER A 160 -7.12 -18.89 23.43
N LEU A 161 -8.41 -19.06 23.13
CA LEU A 161 -9.50 -18.43 23.87
C LEU A 161 -9.82 -19.15 25.20
N TYR A 162 -9.20 -20.30 25.48
CA TYR A 162 -9.47 -21.09 26.68
C TYR A 162 -8.28 -21.16 27.66
N PRO A 163 -8.55 -21.15 28.99
CA PRO A 163 -9.84 -20.91 29.61
C PRO A 163 -10.30 -19.46 29.32
N PHE A 164 -11.63 -19.27 29.13
CA PHE A 164 -12.33 -18.08 28.62
C PHE A 164 -11.50 -16.78 28.56
N PRO A 165 -11.48 -16.04 27.43
CA PRO A 165 -10.50 -15.00 27.16
C PRO A 165 -10.33 -14.07 28.36
N SER A 166 -9.08 -13.97 28.83
CA SER A 166 -8.73 -13.04 29.91
C SER A 166 -9.32 -11.66 29.60
N HIS A 167 -9.87 -11.00 30.63
CA HIS A 167 -10.49 -9.67 30.54
C HIS A 167 -9.76 -8.67 29.59
N PRO A 168 -8.41 -8.64 29.49
CA PRO A 168 -7.68 -7.80 28.53
C PRO A 168 -8.00 -8.05 27.05
N PHE A 169 -8.28 -9.29 26.62
CA PHE A 169 -8.53 -9.59 25.20
C PHE A 169 -9.86 -9.00 24.73
N LEU A 170 -10.96 -9.31 25.44
CA LEU A 170 -12.28 -8.81 25.08
C LEU A 170 -12.41 -7.30 25.27
N SER A 171 -11.83 -6.75 26.34
CA SER A 171 -11.82 -5.29 26.56
C SER A 171 -10.94 -4.56 25.54
N GLY A 172 -9.81 -5.15 25.15
CA GLY A 172 -8.95 -4.66 24.07
C GLY A 172 -9.66 -4.66 22.72
N PHE A 173 -10.33 -5.77 22.37
CA PHE A 173 -11.14 -5.88 21.16
C PHE A 173 -12.24 -4.82 21.11
N PHE A 174 -13.03 -4.69 22.18
CA PHE A 174 -14.10 -3.69 22.25
C PHE A 174 -13.55 -2.26 22.14
N SER A 175 -12.44 -1.95 22.81
CA SER A 175 -11.82 -0.63 22.76
C SER A 175 -11.32 -0.28 21.35
N ALA A 176 -10.78 -1.26 20.63
CA ALA A 176 -10.29 -1.09 19.26
C ALA A 176 -11.41 -1.02 18.22
N MET A 177 -12.39 -1.94 18.30
CA MET A 177 -13.40 -2.15 17.26
C MET A 177 -14.73 -1.43 17.53
N ARG A 178 -14.94 -0.95 18.77
CA ARG A 178 -16.17 -0.28 19.25
C ARG A 178 -17.43 -1.15 19.17
N HIS A 179 -17.25 -2.47 19.12
CA HIS A 179 -18.31 -3.46 19.28
C HIS A 179 -17.71 -4.70 19.95
N SER A 180 -18.57 -5.52 20.58
CA SER A 180 -18.14 -6.76 21.22
C SER A 180 -17.82 -7.85 20.20
N PHE A 181 -16.97 -8.81 20.59
CA PHE A 181 -16.70 -10.00 19.78
C PHE A 181 -18.00 -10.79 19.58
N LEU A 182 -18.28 -11.22 18.34
CA LEU A 182 -19.52 -11.88 17.93
C LEU A 182 -20.82 -11.05 18.13
N GLN A 183 -20.73 -9.73 18.33
CA GLN A 183 -21.90 -8.87 18.36
C GLN A 183 -22.50 -8.72 16.96
N ALA A 184 -23.68 -9.31 16.74
CA ALA A 184 -24.47 -9.07 15.54
C ALA A 184 -25.22 -7.73 15.63
N GLY A 185 -25.25 -6.95 14.53
CA GLY A 185 -26.19 -5.84 14.37
C GLY A 185 -25.76 -4.42 14.75
N HIS A 186 -24.61 -3.92 14.28
CA HIS A 186 -24.35 -2.46 14.19
C HIS A 186 -23.87 -2.05 12.80
N HIS A 187 -24.82 -1.73 11.93
CA HIS A 187 -24.57 -0.85 10.78
C HIS A 187 -24.45 0.59 11.27
N SER A 188 -23.24 1.13 11.40
CA SER A 188 -22.93 2.52 11.04
C SER A 188 -21.46 2.87 11.28
N PHE A 189 -20.55 2.40 10.43
CA PHE A 189 -19.42 3.26 10.08
C PHE A 189 -19.97 4.35 9.16
N ARG A 190 -20.13 5.56 9.72
CA ARG A 190 -20.35 6.78 8.93
C ARG A 190 -19.19 6.91 7.93
N ALA A 191 -19.42 6.47 6.70
CA ALA A 191 -18.73 7.07 5.56
C ALA A 191 -19.17 8.53 5.52
N ALA A 192 -18.23 9.45 5.76
CA ALA A 192 -18.45 10.86 5.51
C ALA A 192 -18.74 11.02 4.01
N ARG A 193 -20.03 11.05 3.64
CA ARG A 193 -20.47 11.60 2.37
C ARG A 193 -20.37 13.11 2.51
N SER A 194 -19.31 13.69 1.95
CA SER A 194 -19.30 15.07 1.51
C SER A 194 -20.41 15.25 0.48
N TYR A 195 -21.38 16.10 0.75
CA TYR A 195 -22.19 16.73 -0.29
C TYR A 195 -21.70 18.17 -0.44
N PRO A 196 -21.40 18.65 -1.66
CA PRO A 196 -21.30 20.08 -1.95
C PRO A 196 -22.72 20.69 -2.09
N PRO A 197 -22.85 22.02 -2.04
CA PRO A 197 -24.14 22.72 -1.95
C PRO A 197 -25.03 22.56 -3.18
#